data_AF-E6V022-F1
#
_entry.id   AF-E6V022-F1
#
_cell.length_a   1.000
_cell.length_b   1.000
_cell.length_c   1.000
_cell.angle_alpha   90.00
_cell.angle_beta   90.00
_cell.angle_gamma   90.00
#
_symmetry.space_group_name_H-M   'P 1'
#
loop_
_entity.id
_entity.type
_entity.pdbx_description
1 polymer ?
#
loop_
_entity_poly.entity_id
_entity_poly.type
_entity_poly.pdbx_seq_one_letter_code
_entity_poly.pdbx_strand_id
1 'polypeptide(L)'
;MAAPTAFASVKLPASLVDKARDAAQPMRRSVASQIEYWATLGRALERAGLTVQDSQALIAREESPPYVTEASPTALSPELGALHDHVLALAQSGVLAQRAQAAVAENRAKAVPAPRSRKAA
;
A
#
# COMPACT_ATOMS: atom_id res chain seq x y z
N MET A 1 33.76 -20.75 -27.91
CA MET A 1 34.63 -20.15 -26.88
C MET A 1 33.75 -19.51 -25.83
N ALA A 2 33.66 -20.10 -24.63
CA ALA A 2 32.96 -19.46 -23.51
C ALA A 2 33.82 -18.29 -23.01
N ALA A 3 33.25 -17.09 -22.93
CA ALA A 3 33.95 -15.93 -22.39
C ALA A 3 34.26 -16.17 -20.91
N PRO A 4 35.48 -15.83 -20.42
CA PRO A 4 35.79 -15.93 -19.01
C PRO A 4 34.83 -15.04 -18.20
N THR A 5 34.15 -15.62 -17.21
CA THR A 5 33.31 -14.87 -16.29
C THR A 5 34.19 -13.97 -15.42
N ALA A 6 34.13 -12.67 -15.66
CA ALA A 6 34.83 -11.68 -14.83
C ALA A 6 34.12 -11.57 -13.46
N PHE A 7 34.84 -11.87 -12.39
CA PHE A 7 34.33 -11.72 -11.02
C PHE A 7 34.61 -10.32 -10.50
N ALA A 8 33.60 -9.71 -9.87
CA ALA A 8 33.72 -8.42 -9.18
C ALA A 8 33.46 -8.62 -7.68
N SER A 9 34.26 -7.96 -6.83
CA SER A 9 34.05 -7.96 -5.39
C SER A 9 33.18 -6.77 -4.98
N VAL A 10 32.10 -7.03 -4.24
CA VAL A 10 31.17 -6.00 -3.76
C VAL A 10 31.18 -6.01 -2.22
N LYS A 11 31.27 -4.82 -1.61
CA LYS A 11 31.13 -4.68 -0.15
C LYS A 11 29.64 -4.64 0.20
N LEU A 12 29.21 -5.56 1.06
CA LEU A 12 27.83 -5.68 1.53
C LEU A 12 27.78 -5.55 3.05
N PRO A 13 26.71 -4.97 3.62
CA PRO A 13 26.48 -4.98 5.05
C PRO A 13 26.43 -6.42 5.60
N ALA A 14 26.98 -6.65 6.79
CA ALA A 14 27.00 -7.97 7.41
C ALA A 14 25.60 -8.56 7.59
N SER A 15 24.63 -7.74 8.00
CA SER A 15 23.23 -8.16 8.17
C SER A 15 22.59 -8.68 6.88
N LEU A 16 22.95 -8.15 5.72
CA LEU A 16 22.47 -8.66 4.43
C LEU A 16 23.13 -10.00 4.10
N VAL A 17 24.42 -10.13 4.38
CA VAL A 17 25.16 -11.40 4.19
C VAL A 17 24.57 -12.51 5.06
N ASP A 18 24.17 -12.19 6.30
CA ASP A 18 23.55 -13.15 7.21
C ASP A 18 22.16 -13.58 6.70
N LYS A 19 21.30 -12.63 6.29
CA LYS A 19 20.00 -12.95 5.64
C LYS A 19 20.18 -13.86 4.42
N ALA A 20 21.19 -13.57 3.59
CA ALA A 20 21.50 -14.40 2.43
C ALA A 20 22.01 -15.79 2.83
N ARG A 21 22.84 -15.89 3.87
CA ARG A 21 23.31 -17.18 4.41
C ARG A 21 22.13 -18.02 4.90
N ASP A 22 21.22 -17.44 5.66
CA ASP A 22 20.07 -18.15 6.22
C ASP A 22 19.13 -18.66 5.12
N ALA A 23 18.82 -17.83 4.12
CA ALA A 23 18.02 -18.22 2.97
C ALA A 23 18.72 -19.27 2.07
N ALA A 24 20.04 -19.36 2.16
CA ALA A 24 20.85 -20.29 1.38
C ALA A 24 20.91 -21.70 1.99
N GLN A 25 20.86 -21.80 3.32
CA GLN A 25 20.99 -23.06 4.07
C GLN A 25 20.05 -24.17 3.58
N PRO A 26 18.74 -23.95 3.41
CA PRO A 26 17.81 -25.00 3.01
C PRO A 26 18.13 -25.62 1.66
N MET A 27 18.68 -24.82 0.75
CA MET A 27 19.03 -25.23 -0.60
C MET A 27 20.50 -25.63 -0.74
N ARG A 28 21.28 -25.62 0.36
CA ARG A 28 22.72 -25.89 0.39
C ARG A 28 23.52 -25.08 -0.64
N ARG A 29 23.09 -23.83 -0.90
CA ARG A 29 23.75 -22.94 -1.87
C ARG A 29 24.76 -22.03 -1.19
N SER A 30 25.68 -21.47 -1.97
CA SER A 30 26.57 -20.41 -1.48
C SER A 30 25.80 -19.09 -1.29
N VAL A 31 26.34 -18.19 -0.47
CA VAL A 31 25.79 -16.83 -0.32
C VAL A 31 25.81 -16.07 -1.66
N ALA A 32 26.86 -16.23 -2.47
CA ALA A 32 26.94 -15.61 -3.78
C ALA A 32 25.83 -16.13 -4.72
N SER A 33 25.63 -17.44 -4.76
CA SER A 33 24.57 -18.08 -5.56
C SER A 33 23.16 -17.68 -5.07
N GLN A 34 22.98 -17.46 -3.77
CA GLN A 34 21.73 -16.92 -3.22
C GLN A 34 21.44 -15.52 -3.74
N ILE A 35 22.44 -14.64 -3.70
CA ILE A 35 22.31 -13.25 -4.15
C ILE A 35 22.02 -13.22 -5.66
N GLU A 36 22.71 -14.04 -6.45
CA GLU A 36 22.45 -14.22 -7.88
C GLU A 36 21.01 -14.68 -8.15
N TYR A 37 20.51 -15.63 -7.37
CA TYR A 37 19.13 -16.09 -7.45
C TYR A 37 18.13 -14.96 -7.18
N TRP A 38 18.31 -14.19 -6.11
CA TRP A 38 17.43 -13.06 -5.81
C TRP A 38 17.47 -11.97 -6.88
N ALA A 39 18.65 -11.65 -7.42
CA ALA A 39 18.78 -10.70 -8.52
C ALA A 39 18.04 -11.18 -9.78
N THR A 40 18.14 -12.47 -10.09
CA THR A 40 17.43 -13.10 -11.21
C THR A 40 15.92 -13.08 -11.00
N LEU A 41 15.46 -13.40 -9.78
CA LEU A 41 14.05 -13.37 -9.39
C LEU A 41 13.46 -11.96 -9.50
N GLY A 42 14.15 -10.95 -8.96
CA GLY A 42 13.72 -9.55 -9.04
C GLY A 42 13.51 -9.10 -10.48
N ARG A 43 14.48 -9.38 -11.38
CA ARG A 43 14.35 -9.09 -12.81
C ARG A 43 13.20 -9.85 -13.49
N ALA A 44 12.91 -11.08 -13.06
CA ALA A 44 11.78 -11.83 -13.59
C ALA A 44 10.45 -11.20 -13.15
N LEU A 45 10.35 -10.76 -11.91
CA LEU A 45 9.16 -10.09 -11.36
C LEU A 45 8.92 -8.73 -12.04
N GLU A 46 9.95 -7.94 -12.28
CA GLU A 46 9.83 -6.67 -13.02
C GLU A 46 9.29 -6.89 -14.44
N ARG A 47 9.81 -7.91 -15.15
CA ARG A 47 9.27 -8.29 -16.47
C ARG A 47 7.85 -8.84 -16.42
N ALA A 48 7.45 -9.42 -15.29
CA ALA A 48 6.08 -9.87 -15.05
C ALA A 48 5.12 -8.72 -14.67
N GLY A 49 5.61 -7.48 -14.55
CA GLY A 49 4.80 -6.29 -14.31
C GLY A 49 4.82 -5.78 -12.87
N LEU A 50 5.65 -6.34 -11.98
CA LEU A 50 5.89 -5.73 -10.67
C LEU A 50 6.63 -4.39 -10.88
N THR A 51 5.94 -3.27 -10.63
CA THR A 51 6.58 -1.97 -10.83
C THR A 51 7.61 -1.68 -9.74
N VAL A 52 8.57 -0.81 -10.04
CA VAL A 52 9.57 -0.37 -9.07
C VAL A 52 8.92 0.33 -7.87
N GLN A 53 7.79 1.00 -8.07
CA GLN A 53 7.05 1.65 -6.98
C GLN A 53 6.41 0.60 -6.07
N ASP A 54 5.84 -0.47 -6.64
CA ASP A 54 5.25 -1.56 -5.87
C ASP A 54 6.31 -2.30 -5.07
N SER A 55 7.48 -2.55 -5.65
CA SER A 55 8.58 -3.20 -4.94
C SER A 55 9.11 -2.35 -3.78
N GLN A 56 9.25 -1.03 -3.97
CA GLN A 56 9.62 -0.12 -2.88
C GLN A 56 8.56 -0.08 -1.78
N ALA A 57 7.27 -0.03 -2.13
CA ALA A 57 6.19 -0.06 -1.16
C ALA A 57 6.16 -1.38 -0.36
N LEU A 58 6.44 -2.51 -1.01
CA LEU A 58 6.55 -3.81 -0.35
C LEU A 58 7.75 -3.88 0.60
N ILE A 59 8.92 -3.42 0.17
CA ILE A 59 10.12 -3.38 1.03
C ILE A 59 9.88 -2.47 2.24
N ALA A 60 9.32 -1.28 2.03
CA ALA A 60 9.01 -0.36 3.12
C ALA A 60 8.03 -0.96 4.14
N ARG A 61 7.07 -1.77 3.69
CA ARG A 61 6.14 -2.49 4.57
C ARG A 61 6.81 -3.60 5.37
N GLU A 62 7.75 -4.33 4.76
CA GLU A 62 8.51 -5.39 5.43
C GLU A 62 9.53 -4.83 6.43
N GLU A 63 10.14 -3.68 6.11
CA GLU A 63 11.09 -2.98 6.99
C GLU A 63 10.38 -2.17 8.08
N SER A 64 9.10 -1.84 7.86
CA SER A 64 8.29 -1.24 8.92
C SER A 64 8.17 -2.24 10.06
N PRO A 65 8.41 -1.81 11.32
CA PRO A 65 8.16 -2.67 12.45
C PRO A 65 6.71 -3.16 12.35
N PRO A 66 6.43 -4.44 12.65
CA PRO A 66 5.06 -4.90 12.72
C PRO A 66 4.33 -3.95 13.65
N TYR A 67 3.36 -3.21 13.11
CA TYR A 67 2.41 -2.50 13.95
C TYR A 67 1.89 -3.58 14.88
N VAL A 68 2.15 -3.43 16.16
CA VAL A 68 1.64 -4.34 17.18
C VAL A 68 0.13 -4.18 17.14
N THR A 69 -0.52 -4.94 16.26
CA THR A 69 -1.91 -5.35 16.41
C THR A 69 -1.90 -6.37 17.52
N GLU A 70 -1.58 -5.92 18.73
CA GLU A 70 -2.33 -6.41 19.85
C GLU A 70 -3.77 -6.02 19.53
N ALA A 71 -4.61 -7.03 19.32
CA ALA A 71 -6.05 -6.91 19.37
C ALA A 71 -6.51 -6.57 20.82
N SER A 72 -5.83 -5.64 21.46
CA SER A 72 -6.37 -4.81 22.52
C SER A 72 -7.01 -3.64 21.79
N PRO A 73 -8.28 -3.28 22.06
CA PRO A 73 -8.76 -1.98 21.63
C PRO A 73 -7.84 -0.98 22.32
N THR A 74 -6.87 -0.43 21.59
CA THR A 74 -6.25 0.83 21.98
C THR A 74 -7.43 1.74 22.17
N ALA A 75 -7.77 1.99 23.44
CA ALA A 75 -8.81 2.91 23.81
C ALA A 75 -8.52 4.14 22.96
N LEU A 76 -9.45 4.46 22.06
CA LEU A 76 -9.39 5.72 21.32
C LEU A 76 -9.02 6.77 22.37
N SER A 77 -8.13 7.72 22.02
CA SER A 77 -7.94 8.85 22.93
C SER A 77 -9.33 9.34 23.35
N PRO A 78 -9.56 9.69 24.62
CA PRO A 78 -10.91 9.93 25.13
C PRO A 78 -11.70 10.92 24.25
N GLU A 79 -10.99 11.86 23.63
CA GLU A 79 -11.48 12.78 22.61
C GLU A 79 -11.96 12.10 21.32
N LEU A 80 -11.17 11.18 20.77
CA LEU A 80 -11.50 10.43 19.56
C LEU A 80 -12.61 9.40 19.82
N GLY A 81 -12.66 8.81 21.02
CA GLY A 81 -13.76 7.96 21.47
C GLY A 81 -15.07 8.72 21.54
N ALA A 82 -15.08 9.88 22.21
CA ALA A 82 -16.24 10.75 22.27
C ALA A 82 -16.71 11.21 20.88
N LEU A 83 -15.78 11.51 19.97
CA LEU A 83 -16.11 11.87 18.59
C LEU A 83 -16.73 10.69 17.82
N HIS A 84 -16.17 9.50 17.96
CA HIS A 84 -16.69 8.28 17.34
C HIS A 84 -18.13 7.99 17.79
N ASP A 85 -18.38 8.03 19.10
CA ASP A 85 -19.70 7.81 19.68
C ASP A 85 -20.71 8.88 19.22
N HIS A 86 -20.28 10.13 19.14
CA HIS A 86 -21.11 11.22 18.64
C HIS A 86 -21.51 11.02 17.17
N VAL A 87 -20.58 10.59 16.32
CA VAL A 87 -20.86 10.30 14.90
C VAL A 87 -21.82 9.11 14.78
N LEU A 88 -21.63 8.06 15.57
CA LEU A 88 -22.56 6.91 15.59
C LEU A 88 -23.96 7.31 16.03
N ALA A 89 -24.09 8.10 17.09
CA ALA A 89 -25.37 8.62 17.55
C ALA A 89 -26.05 9.47 16.47
N LEU A 90 -25.28 10.32 15.77
CA LEU A 90 -25.80 11.15 14.69
C LEU A 90 -26.25 10.30 13.48
N ALA A 91 -25.53 9.22 13.16
CA ALA A 91 -25.93 8.28 12.12
C ALA A 91 -27.22 7.53 12.48
N GLN A 92 -27.34 7.05 13.73
CA GLN A 92 -28.53 6.36 14.22
C GLN A 92 -29.76 7.28 14.33
N SER A 93 -29.56 8.56 14.64
CA SER A 93 -30.64 9.56 14.71
C SER A 93 -31.24 9.92 13.35
N GLY A 94 -30.62 9.51 12.23
CA GLY A 94 -31.07 9.84 10.87
C GLY A 94 -30.81 11.29 10.45
N VAL A 95 -30.29 12.14 11.34
CA VAL A 95 -29.97 13.56 11.06
C VAL A 95 -28.90 13.67 9.97
N LEU A 96 -27.92 12.77 9.96
CA LEU A 96 -26.89 12.72 8.92
C LEU A 96 -27.51 12.43 7.54
N ALA A 97 -28.45 11.49 7.48
CA ALA A 97 -29.15 11.13 6.25
C ALA A 97 -30.04 12.28 5.74
N GLN A 98 -30.75 12.97 6.64
CA GLN A 98 -31.56 14.15 6.30
C GLN A 98 -30.70 15.28 5.74
N ARG A 99 -29.54 15.57 6.35
CA ARG A 99 -28.60 16.58 5.83
C ARG A 99 -28.01 16.20 4.48
N ALA A 100 -27.67 14.92 4.28
CA ALA A 100 -27.20 14.44 2.99
C ALA A 100 -28.26 14.63 1.90
N GLN A 101 -29.52 14.29 2.18
CA GLN A 101 -30.64 14.51 1.24
C GLN A 101 -30.85 15.99 0.91
N ALA A 102 -30.79 16.87 1.91
CA ALA A 102 -30.89 18.32 1.70
C ALA A 102 -29.75 18.85 0.81
N ALA A 103 -28.51 18.44 1.07
CA ALA A 103 -27.36 18.83 0.25
C ALA A 103 -27.45 18.31 -1.19
N VAL A 104 -27.96 17.10 -1.39
CA VAL A 104 -28.21 16.54 -2.73
C VAL A 104 -29.30 17.32 -3.46
N ALA A 105 -30.40 17.67 -2.78
CA ALA A 105 -31.48 18.47 -3.36
C ALA A 105 -31.01 19.89 -3.75
N GLU A 106 -30.22 20.54 -2.90
CA GLU A 106 -29.63 21.85 -3.16
C GLU A 106 -28.69 21.82 -4.37
N ASN A 107 -27.79 20.84 -4.44
CA ASN A 107 -26.90 20.66 -5.59
C ASN A 107 -27.69 20.36 -6.86
N ARG A 108 -28.75 19.56 -6.77
CA ARG A 108 -29.62 19.25 -7.92
C ARG A 108 -30.37 20.49 -8.42
N ALA A 109 -30.83 21.36 -7.52
CA ALA A 109 -31.48 22.62 -7.87
C ALA A 109 -30.50 23.58 -8.56
N LYS A 110 -29.24 23.64 -8.10
CA LYS A 110 -28.17 24.41 -8.74
C LYS A 110 -27.75 23.84 -10.11
N ALA A 111 -27.92 22.53 -10.31
CA ALA A 111 -27.53 21.84 -11.53
C ALA A 111 -28.60 21.85 -12.65
N VAL A 112 -29.80 22.43 -12.45
CA VAL A 112 -30.83 22.50 -13.50
C VAL A 112 -30.35 23.42 -14.64
N PRO A 113 -30.17 22.90 -15.88
CA PRO A 113 -29.79 23.73 -17.01
C PRO A 113 -31.01 24.54 -17.50
N ALA A 114 -30.76 25.81 -17.84
CA ALA A 114 -31.76 26.71 -18.41
C ALA A 114 -32.44 26.09 -19.66
N PRO A 115 -33.77 26.24 -19.84
CA PRO A 115 -34.45 25.68 -20.99
C PRO A 115 -33.93 26.33 -22.27
N ARG A 116 -33.35 25.51 -23.16
CA ARG A 116 -33.00 25.93 -24.53
C ARG A 116 -34.29 26.34 -25.24
N SER A 117 -34.44 27.64 -25.47
CA SER A 117 -35.48 28.21 -26.32
C SER A 117 -35.39 27.58 -27.71
N ARG A 118 -36.39 26.77 -28.10
CA ARG A 118 -36.59 26.35 -29.49
C ARG A 118 -36.89 27.60 -30.32
N LYS A 119 -35.95 28.02 -31.16
CA LYS A 119 -36.23 28.96 -32.25
C LYS A 119 -36.70 28.13 -33.45
N ALA A 120 -37.96 28.30 -33.80
CA ALA A 120 -38.55 27.81 -35.03
C ALA A 120 -37.95 28.55 -36.24
N ALA A 121 -37.63 27.80 -37.29
CA ALA A 121 -37.50 28.26 -38.67
C ALA A 121 -37.72 27.06 -39.58
#